data_AF-A0A3Q4BMQ2-F1
#
_entry.id   AF-A0A3Q4BMQ2-F1
#
_cell.length_a   1.000
_cell.length_b   1.000
_cell.length_c   1.000
_cell.angle_alpha   90.00
_cell.angle_beta   90.00
_cell.angle_gamma   90.00
#
_symmetry.space_group_name_H-M   'P 1'
#
loop_
_entity.id
_entity.type
_entity.pdbx_description
1 polymer ?
#
loop_
_entity_poly.entity_id
_entity_poly.type
_entity_poly.pdbx_seq_one_letter_code
_entity_poly.pdbx_strand_id
1 'polypeptide(L)'
;YSCKKDLTSALKGLETIAPLVRSVEETPEPISTDVHGTIPSWINGSLLRNGPGKFEFGNTHYNHWFDGMAMMHQFRISEGQVTYMSRFLHSDAYTKNSEQDRIVMSEFGTLAMPDPCKNFFQRFLSRFVMITRFFCK
;
A
#
# COMPACT_ATOMS: atom_id res chain seq x y z
N TYR A 1 11.65 33.35 23.32
CA TYR A 1 11.84 31.88 23.35
C TYR A 1 10.64 31.27 22.63
N SER A 2 10.69 30.61 21.48
CA SER A 2 11.73 29.83 20.83
C SER A 2 11.52 29.94 19.30
N CYS A 3 12.60 30.17 18.58
CA CYS A 3 12.66 30.19 17.13
C CYS A 3 12.50 28.74 16.65
N LYS A 4 11.32 28.37 16.11
CA LYS A 4 11.20 27.20 15.22
C LYS A 4 11.91 27.58 13.92
N LYS A 5 13.23 27.37 13.89
CA LYS A 5 13.97 27.41 12.62
C LYS A 5 13.36 26.32 11.75
N ASP A 6 12.85 26.70 10.58
CA ASP A 6 12.44 25.82 9.50
C ASP A 6 13.58 24.84 9.18
N LEU A 7 13.49 23.63 9.77
CA LEU A 7 14.39 22.51 9.52
C LEU A 7 14.38 22.10 8.03
N THR A 8 13.33 22.47 7.31
CA THR A 8 13.12 22.24 5.88
C THR A 8 14.11 22.99 5.00
N SER A 9 14.65 24.14 5.42
CA SER A 9 15.66 24.87 4.64
C SER A 9 17.06 24.27 4.77
N ALA A 10 17.35 23.56 5.85
CA ALA A 10 18.66 22.97 6.16
C ALA A 10 18.92 21.61 5.50
N LEU A 11 17.91 20.97 4.91
CA LEU A 11 17.99 19.63 4.32
C LEU A 11 18.01 19.63 2.77
N LYS A 12 18.14 20.80 2.14
CA LYS A 12 18.25 20.91 0.68
C LYS A 12 19.57 20.27 0.20
N GLY A 13 19.47 19.15 -0.49
CA GLY A 13 20.62 18.49 -1.16
C GLY A 13 21.05 17.15 -0.58
N LEU A 14 20.39 16.64 0.47
CA LEU A 14 20.58 15.26 0.91
C LEU A 14 19.71 14.33 0.09
N GLU A 15 20.28 13.22 -0.38
CA GLU A 15 19.51 12.14 -1.00
C GLU A 15 18.50 11.61 0.03
N THR A 16 17.22 11.72 -0.30
CA THR A 16 16.12 11.24 0.54
C THR A 16 15.43 10.07 -0.14
N ILE A 17 15.07 9.06 0.64
CA ILE A 17 14.29 7.92 0.15
C ILE A 17 12.80 8.25 0.03
N ALA A 18 12.35 9.42 0.49
CA ALA A 18 10.94 9.81 0.48
C ALA A 18 10.24 9.63 -0.89
N PRO A 19 10.88 9.93 -2.04
CA PRO A 19 10.27 9.68 -3.36
C PRO A 19 10.02 8.21 -3.69
N LEU A 20 10.71 7.27 -3.02
CA LEU A 20 10.53 5.83 -3.20
C LEU A 20 9.37 5.27 -2.37
N VAL A 21 8.94 5.99 -1.32
CA VAL A 21 7.90 5.56 -0.37
C VAL A 21 6.66 6.45 -0.46
N ARG A 22 6.28 6.81 -1.70
CA ARG A 22 5.08 7.58 -2.01
C ARG A 22 4.11 6.74 -2.84
N SER A 23 2.82 7.00 -2.68
CA SER A 23 1.81 6.35 -3.52
C SER A 23 1.96 6.75 -4.97
N VAL A 24 1.71 5.79 -5.84
CA VAL A 24 1.70 5.96 -7.29
C VAL A 24 0.42 5.36 -7.85
N GLU A 25 -0.03 5.92 -8.96
CA GLU A 25 -1.14 5.33 -9.72
C GLU A 25 -0.64 4.12 -10.52
N GLU A 26 -1.53 3.16 -10.74
CA GLU A 26 -1.22 2.03 -11.61
C GLU A 26 -1.24 2.44 -13.08
N THR A 27 -0.47 1.72 -13.90
CA THR A 27 -0.43 1.89 -15.36
C THR A 27 -0.81 0.55 -15.99
N PRO A 28 -2.12 0.22 -16.05
CA PRO A 28 -2.57 -1.11 -16.43
C PRO A 28 -2.36 -1.41 -17.91
N GLU A 29 -2.38 -0.38 -18.75
CA GLU A 29 -2.06 -0.47 -20.18
C GLU A 29 -0.55 -0.32 -20.40
N PRO A 30 0.09 -1.19 -21.21
CA PRO A 30 1.51 -1.10 -21.44
C PRO A 30 1.89 0.20 -22.16
N ILE A 31 2.84 0.94 -21.58
CA ILE A 31 3.41 2.16 -22.15
C ILE A 31 4.80 1.88 -22.73
N SER A 32 5.13 2.51 -23.86
CA SER A 32 6.48 2.44 -24.43
C SER A 32 7.47 3.27 -23.63
N THR A 33 8.69 2.78 -23.46
CA THR A 33 9.77 3.51 -22.77
C THR A 33 10.81 4.02 -23.75
N ASP A 34 11.49 5.11 -23.41
CA ASP A 34 12.66 5.58 -24.17
C ASP A 34 13.89 4.72 -23.84
N VAL A 35 14.50 4.11 -24.86
CA VAL A 35 15.63 3.17 -24.71
C VAL A 35 16.92 3.89 -25.07
N HIS A 36 17.79 4.10 -24.09
CA HIS A 36 19.13 4.61 -24.32
C HIS A 36 20.15 3.46 -24.41
N GLY A 37 20.90 3.41 -25.52
CA GLY A 37 21.87 2.34 -25.80
C GLY A 37 21.29 1.22 -26.66
N THR A 38 21.80 0.00 -26.49
CA THR A 38 21.36 -1.16 -27.29
C THR A 38 21.06 -2.34 -26.38
N ILE A 39 19.84 -2.86 -26.48
CA ILE A 39 19.45 -4.08 -25.76
C ILE A 39 19.99 -5.28 -26.52
N PRO A 40 20.74 -6.20 -25.86
CA PRO A 40 21.24 -7.41 -26.50
C PRO A 40 20.11 -8.26 -27.10
N SER A 41 20.30 -8.75 -28.33
CA SER A 41 19.28 -9.49 -29.08
C SER A 41 18.83 -10.80 -28.42
N TRP A 42 19.64 -11.36 -27.53
CA TRP A 42 19.31 -12.56 -26.77
C TRP A 42 18.41 -12.30 -25.54
N ILE A 43 18.14 -11.03 -25.19
CA ILE A 43 17.20 -10.68 -24.12
C ILE A 43 15.79 -10.56 -24.73
N ASN A 44 14.94 -11.54 -24.42
CA ASN A 44 13.53 -11.51 -24.77
C ASN A 44 12.72 -12.12 -23.62
N GLY A 45 11.75 -11.36 -23.10
CA GLY A 45 10.92 -11.82 -22.00
C GLY A 45 10.39 -10.68 -21.13
N SER A 46 9.95 -11.02 -19.92
CA SER A 46 9.37 -10.06 -18.97
C SER A 46 10.11 -10.08 -17.65
N LEU A 47 10.57 -8.91 -17.20
CA LEU A 47 11.06 -8.71 -15.84
C LEU A 47 9.88 -8.29 -14.96
N LEU A 48 9.55 -9.13 -13.97
CA LEU A 48 8.52 -8.84 -12.99
C LEU A 48 9.17 -8.44 -11.66
N ARG A 49 8.68 -7.35 -11.06
CA ARG A 49 9.07 -6.92 -9.72
C ARG A 49 7.83 -6.64 -8.87
N ASN A 50 7.93 -6.96 -7.59
CA ASN A 50 6.92 -6.59 -6.59
C ASN A 50 7.50 -5.49 -5.69
N GLY A 51 6.64 -4.58 -5.23
CA GLY A 51 7.00 -3.55 -4.27
C GLY A 51 5.76 -2.84 -3.73
N PRO A 52 5.90 -2.07 -2.64
CA PRO A 52 4.81 -1.24 -2.14
C PRO A 52 4.54 -0.08 -3.11
N GLY A 53 3.28 0.10 -3.51
CA GLY A 53 2.86 1.15 -4.45
C GLY A 53 1.80 2.11 -3.92
N LYS A 54 1.20 1.80 -2.76
CA LYS A 54 0.17 2.65 -2.12
C LYS A 54 0.36 2.69 -0.62
N PHE A 55 0.55 3.88 -0.09
CA PHE A 55 0.90 4.18 1.30
C PHE A 55 -0.23 4.87 2.09
N GLU A 56 -1.39 5.09 1.47
CA GLU A 56 -2.56 5.69 2.11
C GLU A 56 -3.89 5.21 1.52
N PHE A 57 -4.94 5.31 2.33
CA PHE A 57 -6.35 5.15 1.95
C PHE A 57 -7.15 6.25 2.66
N GLY A 58 -7.94 7.03 1.92
CA GLY A 58 -8.59 8.24 2.42
C GLY A 58 -7.63 9.14 3.20
N ASN A 59 -7.96 9.39 4.48
CA ASN A 59 -7.14 10.19 5.40
C ASN A 59 -6.22 9.35 6.31
N THR A 60 -6.08 8.05 6.04
CA THR A 60 -5.24 7.13 6.84
C THR A 60 -3.97 6.76 6.10
N HIS A 61 -2.84 6.78 6.81
CA HIS A 61 -1.51 6.54 6.25
C HIS A 61 -0.84 5.34 6.94
N TYR A 62 -0.03 4.61 6.18
CA TYR A 62 0.85 3.60 6.75
C TYR A 62 2.07 4.24 7.42
N ASN A 63 2.48 3.68 8.55
CA ASN A 63 3.62 4.17 9.35
C ASN A 63 4.95 3.52 8.97
N HIS A 64 4.91 2.43 8.19
CA HIS A 64 6.09 1.67 7.81
C HIS A 64 6.12 1.41 6.31
N TRP A 65 7.30 1.56 5.71
CA TRP A 65 7.52 1.37 4.27
C TRP A 65 7.17 -0.03 3.74
N PHE A 66 7.14 -1.06 4.61
CA PHE A 66 6.70 -2.41 4.24
C PHE A 66 5.19 -2.64 4.32
N ASP A 67 4.42 -1.69 4.87
CA ASP A 67 2.97 -1.83 4.99
C ASP A 67 2.23 -1.33 3.73
N GLY A 68 2.94 -0.68 2.80
CA GLY A 68 2.34 -0.22 1.55
C GLY A 68 1.79 -1.38 0.72
N MET A 69 0.66 -1.17 0.05
CA MET A 69 -0.01 -2.23 -0.71
C MET A 69 0.84 -2.66 -1.91
N ALA A 70 0.88 -3.98 -2.14
CA ALA A 70 1.68 -4.58 -3.19
C ALA A 70 1.24 -4.13 -4.59
N MET A 71 2.19 -3.63 -5.37
CA MET A 71 2.08 -3.33 -6.78
C MET A 71 3.06 -4.21 -7.56
N MET A 72 2.56 -4.86 -8.59
CA MET A 72 3.36 -5.61 -9.54
C MET A 72 3.78 -4.67 -10.67
N HIS A 73 5.06 -4.70 -11.01
CA HIS A 73 5.66 -3.98 -12.13
C HIS A 73 6.15 -4.98 -13.17
N GLN A 74 5.94 -4.68 -14.45
CA GLN A 74 6.44 -5.47 -15.56
C GLN A 74 7.21 -4.58 -16.53
N PHE A 75 8.42 -5.03 -16.89
CA PHE A 75 9.15 -4.55 -18.06
C PHE A 75 9.20 -5.68 -19.09
N ARG A 76 8.47 -5.53 -20.19
CA ARG A 76 8.47 -6.50 -21.28
C ARG A 76 9.47 -6.06 -22.33
N ILE A 77 10.41 -6.95 -22.67
CA ILE A 77 11.49 -6.71 -23.61
C ILE A 77 11.30 -7.65 -24.80
N SER A 78 11.17 -7.09 -26.00
CA SER A 78 11.06 -7.85 -27.24
C SER A 78 11.63 -7.04 -28.39
N GLU A 79 12.49 -7.66 -29.21
CA GLU A 79 13.04 -7.04 -30.43
C GLU A 79 13.70 -5.66 -30.17
N GLY A 80 14.39 -5.52 -29.04
CA GLY A 80 15.04 -4.27 -28.65
C GLY A 80 14.10 -3.17 -28.16
N GLN A 81 12.79 -3.42 -28.11
CA GLN A 81 11.79 -2.51 -27.54
C GLN A 81 11.44 -2.93 -26.11
N VAL A 82 11.08 -1.93 -25.29
CA VAL A 82 10.65 -2.14 -23.91
C VAL A 82 9.32 -1.46 -23.67
N THR A 83 8.39 -2.18 -23.05
CA THR A 83 7.16 -1.62 -22.50
C THR A 83 7.09 -1.80 -21.00
N TYR A 84 6.45 -0.86 -20.32
CA TYR A 84 6.22 -0.87 -18.89
C TYR A 84 4.72 -0.94 -18.59
N MET A 85 4.34 -1.71 -17.57
CA MET A 85 3.02 -1.64 -16.95
C MET A 85 3.12 -1.90 -15.45
N SER A 86 2.12 -1.45 -14.70
CA SER A 86 1.96 -1.77 -13.29
C SER A 86 0.51 -1.97 -12.92
N ARG A 87 0.26 -2.86 -11.94
CA ARG A 87 -1.07 -3.13 -11.38
C ARG A 87 -0.99 -3.43 -9.90
N PHE A 88 -1.96 -2.97 -9.13
CA PHE A 88 -2.09 -3.38 -7.74
C PHE A 88 -2.49 -4.85 -7.63
N LEU A 89 -1.88 -5.55 -6.67
CA LEU A 89 -2.34 -6.86 -6.27
C LEU A 89 -3.64 -6.68 -5.47
N HIS A 90 -4.73 -7.22 -6.00
CA HIS A 90 -6.06 -7.14 -5.38
C HIS A 90 -6.19 -8.15 -4.23
N SER A 91 -5.35 -8.01 -3.22
CA SER A 91 -5.41 -8.79 -1.99
C SER A 91 -6.65 -8.43 -1.17
N ASP A 92 -7.02 -9.29 -0.22
CA ASP A 92 -8.10 -9.01 0.73
C ASP A 92 -7.91 -7.67 1.46
N ALA A 93 -6.66 -7.33 1.82
CA ALA A 93 -6.32 -6.07 2.47
C ALA A 93 -6.54 -4.88 1.52
N TYR A 94 -6.05 -4.96 0.28
CA TYR A 94 -6.24 -3.92 -0.72
C TYR A 94 -7.73 -3.68 -0.99
N THR A 95 -8.49 -4.74 -1.25
CA THR A 95 -9.92 -4.67 -1.56
C THR A 95 -10.71 -4.06 -0.40
N LYS A 96 -10.53 -4.55 0.83
CA LYS A 96 -11.26 -4.03 1.99
C LYS A 96 -10.88 -2.59 2.34
N ASN A 97 -9.61 -2.23 2.23
CA ASN A 97 -9.16 -0.86 2.47
C ASN A 97 -9.69 0.10 1.39
N SER A 98 -9.75 -0.36 0.13
CA SER A 98 -10.31 0.41 -0.99
C SER A 98 -11.82 0.59 -0.89
N GLU A 99 -12.57 -0.44 -0.47
CA GLU A 99 -14.02 -0.37 -0.28
C GLU A 99 -14.43 0.59 0.84
N GLN A 100 -13.62 0.68 1.89
CA GLN A 100 -13.91 1.50 3.07
C GLN A 100 -13.19 2.84 3.08
N ASP A 101 -12.37 3.11 2.05
CA ASP A 101 -11.50 4.29 1.92
C ASP A 101 -10.70 4.62 3.19
N ARG A 102 -10.22 3.57 3.87
CA ARG A 102 -9.39 3.66 5.09
C ARG A 102 -8.69 2.34 5.39
N ILE A 103 -7.59 2.39 6.13
CA ILE A 103 -6.85 1.19 6.58
C ILE A 103 -7.68 0.45 7.64
N VAL A 104 -8.22 -0.72 7.26
CA VAL A 104 -9.04 -1.59 8.13
C VAL A 104 -8.40 -2.93 8.44
N MET A 105 -7.33 -3.27 7.73
CA MET A 105 -6.47 -4.41 8.03
C MET A 105 -5.16 -3.92 8.64
N SER A 106 -4.75 -4.53 9.75
CA SER A 106 -3.46 -4.25 10.38
C SER A 106 -2.35 -4.89 9.58
N GLU A 107 -1.28 -4.14 9.36
CA GLU A 107 -0.05 -4.60 8.72
C GLU A 107 1.10 -4.62 9.74
N PHE A 108 2.35 -4.80 9.28
CA PHE A 108 3.51 -4.99 10.14
C PHE A 108 3.74 -3.83 11.13
N GLY A 109 3.71 -2.58 10.65
CA GLY A 109 3.96 -1.38 11.46
C GLY A 109 2.73 -0.50 11.71
N THR A 110 1.58 -0.86 11.15
CA THR A 110 0.36 -0.03 11.16
C THR A 110 -0.81 -0.85 11.66
N LEU A 111 -1.28 -0.55 12.88
CA LEU A 111 -2.47 -1.14 13.43
C LEU A 111 -3.71 -0.47 12.82
N ALA A 112 -4.63 -1.28 12.29
CA ALA A 112 -5.91 -0.78 11.81
C ALA A 112 -6.75 -0.28 12.98
N MET A 113 -7.37 0.89 12.79
CA MET A 113 -8.35 1.39 13.74
C MET A 113 -9.69 0.64 13.53
N PRO A 114 -10.20 -0.05 14.56
CA PRO A 114 -11.47 -0.75 14.46
C PRO A 114 -12.60 0.26 14.21
N ASP A 115 -13.57 -0.17 13.41
CA ASP A 115 -14.75 0.64 13.08
C ASP A 115 -15.46 1.12 14.37
N PRO A 116 -15.62 2.43 14.59
CA PRO A 116 -16.28 2.99 15.77
C PRO A 116 -17.69 2.43 15.97
N CYS A 117 -18.44 2.23 14.87
CA CYS A 117 -19.80 1.77 14.88
C CYS A 117 -19.89 0.28 15.23
N LYS A 118 -18.96 -0.56 14.74
CA LYS A 118 -18.92 -1.98 15.12
C LYS A 118 -18.60 -2.17 16.60
N ASN A 119 -17.70 -1.35 17.16
CA ASN A 119 -17.42 -1.37 18.60
C ASN A 119 -18.65 -0.97 19.45
N PHE A 120 -19.46 -0.02 18.98
CA PHE A 120 -20.65 0.41 19.70
C PHE A 120 -21.74 -0.69 19.73
N PHE A 121 -22.08 -1.28 18.58
CA PHE A 121 -23.10 -2.34 18.51
C PHE A 121 -22.64 -3.65 19.15
N GLN A 122 -21.37 -4.03 19.00
CA GLN A 122 -20.85 -5.24 19.64
C GLN A 122 -20.81 -5.11 21.16
N ARG A 123 -20.49 -3.93 21.72
CA ARG A 123 -20.56 -3.67 23.17
C ARG A 123 -22.00 -3.69 23.70
N PHE A 124 -22.99 -3.36 22.86
CA PHE A 124 -24.39 -3.42 23.26
C PHE A 124 -24.96 -4.84 23.18
N LEU A 125 -24.59 -5.59 22.15
CA LEU A 125 -25.09 -6.96 21.91
C LEU A 125 -24.38 -8.03 22.75
N SER A 126 -23.15 -7.79 23.22
CA SER A 126 -22.43 -8.71 24.11
C SER A 126 -23.06 -8.88 25.50
N ARG A 127 -24.12 -8.13 25.82
CA ARG A 127 -24.88 -8.26 27.07
C ARG A 127 -26.08 -9.21 27.01
N PHE A 128 -26.31 -9.91 25.90
CA PHE A 128 -27.43 -10.84 25.75
C PHE A 128 -27.01 -12.26 25.31
N VAL A 129 -26.08 -12.86 26.04
CA VAL A 129 -26.07 -14.33 26.19
C VAL A 129 -26.55 -14.65 27.58
N MET A 130 -27.82 -15.05 27.68
CA MET A 130 -28.39 -15.64 28.87
C MET A 130 -27.64 -16.95 29.13
N ILE A 131 -26.77 -16.96 30.14
CA ILE A 131 -26.32 -18.21 30.77
C ILE A 131 -27.58 -18.86 31.34
N THR A 132 -28.23 -19.73 30.56
CA THR A 132 -29.15 -20.71 31.11
C THR A 132 -28.28 -21.65 31.94
N ARG A 133 -28.15 -21.33 33.23
CA ARG A 133 -27.66 -22.28 34.23
C ARG A 133 -28.57 -23.50 34.13
N PHE A 134 -28.09 -24.59 33.54
CA PHE A 134 -28.58 -25.91 33.87
C PHE A 134 -28.37 -26.08 35.37
N PHE A 135 -29.45 -25.92 36.13
CA PHE A 135 -29.49 -26.32 37.53
C PHE A 135 -29.30 -27.83 37.55
N CYS A 136 -28.22 -28.27 38.18
CA CYS A 136 -28.10 -29.64 38.63
C CYS A 136 -29.21 -29.91 39.66
N LYS A 137 -30.08 -30.86 39.33
CA LYS A 137 -30.57 -31.91 40.22
C LYS A 137 -30.95 -33.12 39.39
#